data_AF-X6KRP0-F1
#
_entry.id   AF-X6KRP0-F1
#
_cell.length_a   1.000
_cell.length_b   1.000
_cell.length_c   1.000
_cell.angle_alpha   90.00
_cell.angle_beta   90.00
_cell.angle_gamma   90.00
#
_symmetry.space_group_name_H-M   'P 1'
#
loop_
_entity.id
_entity.type
_entity.pdbx_description
1 polymer ?
#
loop_
_entity_poly.entity_id
_entity_poly.type
_entity_poly.pdbx_seq_one_letter_code
_entity_poly.pdbx_strand_id
1 'polypeptide(L)'
;MKDTGENITPIDTSRKLSDAVRDVKNAFADRDDVVVDMREAHRMRLDLLAAELAPVFADVPADMDNFDFVVSSGLQPRLWIDAVSHVAMGRDRRTYRFLRDTRIGRVVLAESTDMKPVADQVTRYVAERIVERQRMMEGGVEPAVADLKRPAVVEAEPPLQAAAPGKSWSTFFAGLGFVAAGALVGLAVAAALFWDRLMAMKISF
;
A
#
# COMPACT_ATOMS: atom_id res chain seq x y z
N MET A 1 78.62 -25.65 44.42
CA MET A 1 78.00 -26.46 43.34
C MET A 1 76.56 -26.02 43.23
N LYS A 2 76.12 -25.72 41.99
CA LYS A 2 74.80 -25.20 41.63
C LYS A 2 73.77 -26.31 41.77
N ASP A 3 72.60 -25.99 42.30
CA ASP A 3 71.34 -26.60 41.87
C ASP A 3 70.24 -25.54 42.01
N THR A 4 70.19 -24.68 41.00
CA THR A 4 69.04 -23.82 40.73
C THR A 4 67.95 -24.73 40.20
N GLY A 5 67.03 -25.13 41.08
CA GLY A 5 65.77 -25.76 40.70
C GLY A 5 64.94 -24.76 39.90
N GLU A 6 65.17 -24.73 38.60
CA GLU A 6 64.37 -24.00 37.63
C GLU A 6 62.97 -24.63 37.64
N ASN A 7 62.09 -24.01 38.42
CA ASN A 7 60.68 -24.33 38.46
C ASN A 7 60.10 -23.82 37.14
N ILE A 8 60.08 -24.72 36.15
CA ILE A 8 59.54 -24.49 34.82
C ILE A 8 58.08 -24.14 35.03
N THR A 9 57.75 -22.85 34.99
CA THR A 9 56.36 -22.39 34.90
C THR A 9 55.75 -23.14 33.72
N PRO A 10 54.63 -23.87 33.91
CA PRO A 10 53.97 -24.54 32.81
C PRO A 10 53.73 -23.50 31.74
N ILE A 11 54.22 -23.76 30.53
CA ILE A 11 53.93 -22.97 29.34
C ILE A 11 52.45 -22.65 29.41
N ASP A 12 52.17 -21.35 29.51
CA ASP A 12 50.85 -20.79 29.62
C ASP A 12 49.90 -21.63 28.76
N THR A 13 48.91 -22.25 29.38
CA THR A 13 47.85 -22.99 28.67
C THR A 13 46.99 -22.03 27.84
N SER A 14 47.45 -20.79 27.63
CA SER A 14 47.25 -19.90 26.49
C SER A 14 46.74 -20.63 25.24
N ARG A 15 45.41 -20.68 25.15
CA ARG A 15 44.64 -20.90 23.93
C ARG A 15 44.81 -22.31 23.33
N LYS A 16 44.42 -23.34 24.09
CA LYS A 16 44.04 -24.61 23.45
C LYS A 16 42.93 -24.35 22.43
N LEU A 17 43.18 -24.73 21.18
CA LEU A 17 42.21 -24.59 20.09
C LEU A 17 40.87 -25.27 20.43
N SER A 18 40.89 -26.38 21.17
CA SER A 18 39.67 -27.08 21.61
C SER A 18 38.75 -26.18 22.44
N ASP A 19 39.33 -25.37 23.32
CA ASP A 19 38.57 -24.51 24.23
C ASP A 19 38.04 -23.30 23.44
N ALA A 20 38.88 -22.70 22.59
CA ALA A 20 38.44 -21.66 21.67
C ALA A 20 37.32 -22.12 20.71
N VAL A 21 37.39 -23.36 20.20
CA VAL A 21 36.34 -23.95 19.35
C VAL A 21 35.07 -24.21 20.14
N ARG A 22 35.16 -24.65 21.39
CA ARG A 22 33.99 -24.83 22.27
C ARG A 22 33.32 -23.49 22.57
N ASP A 23 34.10 -22.46 22.91
CA ASP A 23 33.59 -21.12 23.17
C ASP A 23 32.87 -20.54 21.94
N VAL A 24 33.46 -20.71 20.75
CA VAL A 24 32.83 -20.27 19.50
C VAL A 24 31.55 -21.05 19.21
N LYS A 25 31.53 -22.37 19.43
CA LYS A 25 30.30 -23.19 19.27
C LYS A 25 29.19 -22.77 20.22
N ASN A 26 29.51 -22.52 21.49
CA ASN A 26 28.55 -22.03 22.46
C ASN A 26 28.02 -20.66 22.06
N ALA A 27 28.89 -19.76 21.62
CA ALA A 27 28.49 -18.45 21.13
C ALA A 27 27.59 -18.52 19.87
N PHE A 28 27.74 -19.54 19.03
CA PHE A 28 26.79 -19.80 17.93
C PHE A 28 25.45 -20.33 18.44
N ALA A 29 25.48 -21.31 19.36
CA ALA A 29 24.26 -21.84 19.98
C ALA A 29 23.45 -20.73 20.69
N ASP A 30 24.10 -19.90 21.49
CA ASP A 30 23.46 -18.78 22.20
C ASP A 30 22.79 -17.79 21.22
N ARG A 31 23.39 -17.56 20.05
CA ARG A 31 22.81 -16.69 19.02
C ARG A 31 21.61 -17.34 18.34
N ASP A 32 21.68 -18.64 18.07
CA ASP A 32 20.60 -19.39 17.47
C ASP A 32 19.39 -19.46 18.40
N ASP A 33 19.61 -19.72 19.69
CA ASP A 33 18.56 -19.73 20.73
C ASP A 33 17.84 -18.38 20.79
N VAL A 34 18.58 -17.26 20.79
CA VAL A 34 17.98 -15.91 20.76
C VAL A 34 17.14 -15.69 19.50
N VAL A 35 17.54 -16.23 18.34
CA VAL A 35 16.75 -16.11 17.10
C VAL A 35 15.45 -16.92 17.20
N VAL A 36 15.50 -18.10 17.81
CA VAL A 36 14.32 -18.95 18.05
C VAL A 36 13.34 -18.24 18.98
N ASP A 37 13.78 -17.75 20.14
CA ASP A 37 12.95 -17.01 21.09
C ASP A 37 12.29 -15.79 20.43
N MET A 38 13.05 -15.07 19.61
CA MET A 38 12.53 -13.91 18.90
C MET A 38 11.46 -14.27 17.86
N ARG A 39 11.64 -15.37 17.15
CA ARG A 39 10.65 -15.90 16.21
C ARG A 39 9.39 -16.34 16.94
N GLU A 40 9.53 -17.01 18.08
CA GLU A 40 8.40 -17.45 18.90
C GLU A 40 7.61 -16.26 19.43
N ALA A 41 8.29 -15.22 19.94
CA ALA A 41 7.65 -13.99 20.38
C ALA A 41 6.87 -13.30 19.24
N HIS A 42 7.44 -13.25 18.03
CA HIS A 42 6.76 -12.69 16.85
C HIS A 42 5.52 -13.50 16.49
N ARG A 43 5.63 -14.84 16.47
CA ARG A 43 4.51 -15.74 16.18
C ARG A 43 3.40 -15.54 17.21
N MET A 44 3.73 -15.51 18.49
CA MET A 44 2.76 -15.34 19.58
C MET A 44 1.99 -14.02 19.46
N ARG A 45 2.65 -12.91 19.07
CA ARG A 45 1.97 -11.63 18.82
C ARG A 45 1.03 -11.70 17.61
N LEU A 46 1.42 -12.39 16.55
CA LEU A 46 0.56 -12.57 15.38
C LEU A 46 -0.62 -13.51 15.68
N ASP A 47 -0.42 -14.53 16.51
CA ASP A 47 -1.50 -15.40 16.98
C ASP A 47 -2.53 -14.63 17.82
N LEU A 48 -2.08 -13.67 18.65
CA LEU A 48 -2.98 -12.75 19.36
C LEU A 48 -3.78 -11.87 18.41
N LEU A 49 -3.15 -11.33 17.36
CA LEU A 49 -3.86 -10.56 16.33
C LEU A 49 -4.84 -11.45 15.54
N ALA A 50 -4.47 -12.69 15.25
CA ALA A 50 -5.35 -13.65 14.58
C ALA A 50 -6.57 -14.00 15.45
N ALA A 51 -6.38 -14.13 16.77
CA ALA A 51 -7.47 -14.35 17.72
C ALA A 51 -8.42 -13.14 17.78
N GLU A 52 -7.89 -11.92 17.77
CA GLU A 52 -8.71 -10.69 17.69
C GLU A 52 -9.54 -10.63 16.40
N LEU A 53 -8.96 -11.09 15.28
CA LEU A 53 -9.62 -11.12 13.97
C LEU A 53 -10.51 -12.35 13.75
N ALA A 54 -10.55 -13.30 14.67
CA ALA A 54 -11.34 -14.53 14.53
C ALA A 54 -12.83 -14.27 14.23
N PRO A 55 -13.52 -13.28 14.83
CA PRO A 55 -14.90 -12.95 14.47
C PRO A 55 -15.02 -12.51 13.00
N VAL A 56 -14.08 -11.70 12.52
CA VAL A 56 -14.05 -11.22 11.13
C VAL A 56 -13.83 -12.37 10.16
N PHE A 57 -12.94 -13.30 10.50
CA PHE A 57 -12.68 -14.49 9.68
C PHE A 57 -13.90 -15.42 9.61
N ALA A 58 -14.68 -15.51 10.69
CA ALA A 58 -15.91 -16.30 10.72
C ALA A 58 -17.04 -15.72 9.86
N ASP A 59 -17.05 -14.40 9.64
CA ASP A 59 -18.03 -13.72 8.80
C ASP A 59 -17.74 -13.83 7.30
N VAL A 60 -16.60 -14.41 6.91
CA VAL A 60 -16.23 -14.59 5.49
C VAL A 60 -17.03 -15.75 4.88
N PRO A 61 -17.67 -15.56 3.71
CA PRO A 61 -18.40 -16.63 3.04
C PRO A 61 -17.51 -17.82 2.69
N ALA A 62 -17.99 -19.04 2.98
CA ALA A 62 -17.20 -20.27 2.79
C ALA A 62 -16.91 -20.63 1.32
N ASP A 63 -17.63 -20.04 0.36
CA ASP A 63 -17.37 -20.19 -1.08
C ASP A 63 -16.20 -19.32 -1.57
N MET A 64 -15.59 -18.53 -0.69
CA MET A 64 -14.48 -17.63 -1.01
C MET A 64 -13.10 -18.22 -0.71
N ASP A 65 -12.55 -18.97 -1.67
CA ASP A 65 -11.19 -19.54 -1.60
C ASP A 65 -10.04 -18.50 -1.74
N ASN A 66 -10.35 -17.20 -1.73
CA ASN A 66 -9.34 -16.15 -1.94
C ASN A 66 -8.58 -15.78 -0.66
N PHE A 67 -9.03 -16.26 0.50
CA PHE A 67 -8.47 -15.92 1.81
C PHE A 67 -7.85 -17.15 2.47
N ASP A 68 -6.73 -16.95 3.17
CA ASP A 68 -5.96 -18.03 3.79
C ASP A 68 -6.10 -18.05 5.32
N PHE A 69 -6.04 -16.90 5.99
CA PHE A 69 -6.09 -16.75 7.46
C PHE A 69 -5.16 -17.69 8.25
N VAL A 70 -3.88 -17.81 7.84
CA VAL A 70 -2.89 -18.69 8.48
C VAL A 70 -1.69 -17.93 9.04
N VAL A 71 -1.26 -18.28 10.26
CA VAL A 71 0.02 -17.83 10.83
C VAL A 71 1.15 -18.78 10.46
N SER A 72 2.03 -18.31 9.58
CA SER A 72 3.21 -19.06 9.12
C SER A 72 4.24 -19.30 10.22
N SER A 73 4.93 -20.44 10.13
CA SER A 73 5.99 -20.86 11.04
C SER A 73 7.39 -20.58 10.48
N GLY A 74 7.54 -19.74 9.45
CA GLY A 74 8.85 -19.43 8.87
C GLY A 74 9.79 -18.69 9.83
N LEU A 75 11.01 -18.41 9.36
CA LEU A 75 12.01 -17.60 10.08
C LEU A 75 11.51 -16.18 10.35
N GLN A 76 10.61 -15.69 9.48
CA GLN A 76 9.83 -14.48 9.67
C GLN A 76 8.35 -14.86 9.69
N PRO A 77 7.75 -15.05 10.87
CA PRO A 77 6.32 -15.31 11.00
C PRO A 77 5.49 -14.19 10.38
N ARG A 78 4.44 -14.59 9.66
CA ARG A 78 3.46 -13.72 8.99
C ARG A 78 2.07 -14.32 9.15
N LEU A 79 1.09 -13.46 9.41
CA LEU A 79 -0.32 -13.79 9.32
C LEU A 79 -0.79 -13.50 7.90
N TRP A 80 -1.03 -14.55 7.12
CA TRP A 80 -1.56 -14.45 5.77
C TRP A 80 -3.05 -14.15 5.81
N ILE A 81 -3.47 -13.16 5.04
CA ILE A 81 -4.88 -12.80 4.86
C ILE A 81 -5.36 -13.36 3.53
N ASP A 82 -4.58 -13.13 2.47
CA ASP A 82 -4.76 -13.72 1.15
C ASP A 82 -3.40 -13.99 0.50
N ALA A 83 -3.40 -14.51 -0.74
CA ALA A 83 -2.20 -14.87 -1.48
C ALA A 83 -1.14 -13.75 -1.65
N VAL A 84 -1.53 -12.47 -1.53
CA VAL A 84 -0.64 -11.31 -1.74
C VAL A 84 -0.59 -10.36 -0.53
N SER A 85 -1.40 -10.58 0.50
CA SER A 85 -1.58 -9.65 1.62
C SER A 85 -1.38 -10.38 2.94
N HIS A 86 -0.56 -9.79 3.81
CA HIS A 86 -0.21 -10.37 5.09
C HIS A 86 0.15 -9.32 6.13
N VAL A 87 0.00 -9.67 7.40
CA VAL A 87 0.53 -8.89 8.52
C VAL A 87 1.86 -9.50 8.97
N ALA A 88 2.87 -8.66 9.11
CA ALA A 88 4.18 -9.03 9.63
C ALA A 88 4.58 -8.12 10.79
N MET A 89 5.44 -8.62 11.67
CA MET A 89 6.10 -7.79 12.66
C MET A 89 7.18 -6.92 11.99
N GLY A 90 7.23 -5.65 12.36
CA GLY A 90 8.29 -4.72 12.00
C GLY A 90 9.65 -5.14 12.55
N ARG A 91 10.71 -4.50 12.07
CA ARG A 91 12.08 -4.76 12.55
C ARG A 91 12.27 -4.44 14.04
N ASP A 92 11.43 -3.55 14.56
CA ASP A 92 11.40 -3.13 15.95
C ASP A 92 10.68 -4.13 16.88
N ARG A 93 10.14 -5.23 16.33
CA ARG A 93 9.50 -6.34 17.07
C ARG A 93 8.21 -5.94 17.79
N ARG A 94 7.67 -4.76 17.52
CA ARG A 94 6.51 -4.19 18.22
C ARG A 94 5.45 -3.70 17.25
N THR A 95 5.89 -3.16 16.12
CA THR A 95 5.01 -2.59 15.12
C THR A 95 4.42 -3.69 14.25
N TYR A 96 3.10 -3.76 14.18
CA TYR A 96 2.39 -4.55 13.19
C TYR A 96 2.39 -3.80 11.86
N ARG A 97 2.69 -4.51 10.77
CA ARG A 97 2.68 -3.97 9.41
C ARG A 97 1.77 -4.82 8.56
N PHE A 98 0.67 -4.24 8.10
CA PHE A 98 -0.18 -4.86 7.09
C PHE A 98 0.33 -4.48 5.71
N LEU A 99 0.70 -5.49 4.94
CA LEU A 99 1.44 -5.34 3.69
C LEU A 99 0.66 -6.06 2.58
N ARG A 100 0.67 -5.45 1.39
CA ARG A 100 0.14 -6.06 0.16
C ARG A 100 1.20 -5.99 -0.93
N ASP A 101 1.51 -7.13 -1.51
CA ASP A 101 2.41 -7.23 -2.63
C ASP A 101 1.64 -6.97 -3.93
N THR A 102 2.13 -6.03 -4.74
CA THR A 102 1.56 -5.64 -6.03
C THR A 102 2.62 -5.76 -7.11
N ARG A 103 2.21 -5.66 -8.38
CA ARG A 103 3.14 -5.69 -9.53
C ARG A 103 4.20 -4.57 -9.46
N ILE A 104 3.86 -3.43 -8.86
CA ILE A 104 4.75 -2.25 -8.75
C ILE A 104 5.61 -2.32 -7.47
N GLY A 105 5.38 -3.34 -6.63
CA GLY A 105 6.09 -3.55 -5.37
C GLY A 105 5.15 -3.69 -4.19
N ARG A 106 5.73 -3.61 -3.00
CA ARG A 106 5.02 -3.78 -1.73
C ARG A 106 4.42 -2.47 -1.26
N VAL A 107 3.12 -2.49 -0.97
CA VAL A 107 2.38 -1.37 -0.39
C VAL A 107 2.12 -1.66 1.09
N VAL A 108 2.30 -0.66 1.94
CA VAL A 108 1.92 -0.71 3.36
C VAL A 108 0.50 -0.19 3.47
N LEU A 109 -0.43 -1.03 3.89
CA LEU A 109 -1.84 -0.67 4.06
C LEU A 109 -2.11 -0.07 5.45
N ALA A 110 -1.45 -0.59 6.49
CA ALA A 110 -1.43 -0.01 7.82
C ALA A 110 -0.13 -0.36 8.55
N GLU A 111 0.30 0.54 9.43
CA GLU A 111 1.44 0.35 10.31
C GLU A 111 1.11 0.95 11.68
N SER A 112 1.21 0.15 12.74
CA SER A 112 0.93 0.61 14.11
C SER A 112 1.59 -0.29 15.14
N THR A 113 1.94 0.28 16.30
CA THR A 113 2.35 -0.50 17.48
C THR A 113 1.17 -1.09 18.25
N ASP A 114 -0.03 -0.53 18.08
CA ASP A 114 -1.28 -1.07 18.60
C ASP A 114 -1.90 -2.05 17.59
N MET A 115 -2.56 -3.07 18.13
CA MET A 115 -3.23 -4.14 17.39
C MET A 115 -4.50 -3.64 16.71
N LYS A 116 -5.30 -2.80 17.39
CA LYS A 116 -6.63 -2.39 16.91
C LYS A 116 -6.61 -1.70 15.54
N PRO A 117 -5.75 -0.69 15.28
CA PRO A 117 -5.75 -0.01 13.98
C PRO A 117 -5.39 -0.95 12.82
N VAL A 118 -4.56 -1.96 13.08
CA VAL A 118 -4.20 -2.96 12.07
C VAL A 118 -5.34 -3.95 11.87
N ALA A 119 -5.99 -4.40 12.94
CA ALA A 119 -7.16 -5.26 12.86
C ALA A 119 -8.32 -4.59 12.09
N ASP A 120 -8.58 -3.31 12.37
CA ASP A 120 -9.59 -2.51 11.66
C ASP A 120 -9.25 -2.40 10.16
N GLN A 121 -7.98 -2.16 9.82
CA GLN A 121 -7.55 -2.08 8.43
C GLN A 121 -7.65 -3.44 7.71
N VAL A 122 -7.32 -4.54 8.39
CA VAL A 122 -7.49 -5.90 7.84
C VAL A 122 -8.98 -6.17 7.60
N THR A 123 -9.83 -5.81 8.54
CA THR A 123 -11.30 -5.94 8.42
C THR A 123 -11.82 -5.16 7.23
N ARG A 124 -11.43 -3.88 7.12
CA ARG A 124 -11.79 -3.02 5.98
C ARG A 124 -11.32 -3.62 4.66
N TYR A 125 -10.11 -4.15 4.62
CA TYR A 125 -9.55 -4.78 3.43
C TYR A 125 -10.32 -6.04 3.01
N VAL A 126 -10.65 -6.92 3.96
CA VAL A 126 -11.45 -8.13 3.71
C VAL A 126 -12.83 -7.73 3.17
N ALA A 127 -13.49 -6.76 3.78
CA ALA A 127 -14.77 -6.24 3.31
C ALA A 127 -14.69 -5.68 1.88
N GLU A 128 -13.66 -4.88 1.58
CA GLU A 128 -13.42 -4.37 0.22
C GLU A 128 -13.24 -5.51 -0.79
N ARG A 129 -12.50 -6.58 -0.44
CA ARG A 129 -12.31 -7.75 -1.32
C ARG A 129 -13.61 -8.51 -1.58
N ILE A 130 -14.45 -8.69 -0.55
CA ILE A 130 -15.75 -9.36 -0.69
C ILE A 130 -16.65 -8.56 -1.66
N VAL A 131 -16.76 -7.25 -1.45
CA VAL A 131 -17.56 -6.36 -2.30
C VAL A 131 -17.03 -6.33 -3.72
N GLU A 132 -15.71 -6.28 -3.92
CA GLU A 132 -15.13 -6.31 -5.26
C GLU A 132 -15.41 -7.62 -5.99
N ARG A 133 -15.31 -8.77 -5.32
CA ARG A 133 -15.70 -10.06 -5.91
C ARG A 133 -17.17 -10.06 -6.31
N GLN A 134 -18.07 -9.59 -5.43
CA GLN A 134 -19.50 -9.50 -5.74
C GLN A 134 -19.75 -8.62 -6.96
N ARG A 135 -19.12 -7.44 -7.04
CA ARG A 135 -19.22 -6.55 -8.21
C ARG A 135 -18.69 -7.18 -9.49
N MET A 136 -17.64 -8.00 -9.42
CA MET A 136 -17.12 -8.72 -10.59
C MET A 136 -18.08 -9.84 -11.05
N MET A 137 -18.74 -10.52 -10.11
CA MET A 137 -19.71 -11.59 -10.40
C MET A 137 -21.05 -11.04 -10.91
N GLU A 138 -21.52 -9.94 -10.34
CA GLU A 138 -22.73 -9.22 -10.76
C GLU A 138 -22.50 -8.38 -12.01
N GLY A 139 -21.24 -7.97 -12.26
CA GLY A 139 -20.78 -7.15 -13.39
C GLY A 139 -20.80 -7.86 -14.75
N GLY A 140 -21.72 -8.80 -14.96
CA GLY A 140 -22.07 -9.33 -16.27
C GLY A 140 -22.89 -8.31 -17.05
N VAL A 141 -22.30 -7.81 -18.14
CA VAL A 141 -22.81 -6.81 -19.09
C VAL A 141 -22.71 -5.35 -18.61
N GLU A 142 -21.49 -4.82 -18.61
CA GLU A 142 -21.32 -3.47 -19.16
C GLU A 142 -21.65 -3.59 -20.66
N PRO A 143 -22.72 -2.96 -21.18
CA PRO A 143 -22.86 -2.86 -22.60
C PRO A 143 -21.69 -1.99 -23.08
N ALA A 144 -20.80 -2.58 -23.87
CA ALA A 144 -19.81 -1.86 -24.67
C ALA A 144 -20.45 -0.96 -25.75
N VAL A 145 -21.70 -0.56 -25.56
CA VAL A 145 -22.43 0.42 -26.36
C VAL A 145 -22.79 1.60 -25.46
N ALA A 146 -22.00 2.66 -25.60
CA ALA A 146 -22.50 4.00 -25.34
C ALA A 146 -23.83 4.15 -26.10
N ASP A 147 -24.88 4.59 -25.39
CA ASP A 147 -26.18 5.04 -25.93
C ASP A 147 -27.41 4.12 -25.84
N LEU A 148 -27.54 3.33 -24.77
CA LEU A 148 -28.86 2.88 -24.32
C LEU A 148 -29.22 3.50 -22.98
N LYS A 149 -30.01 4.58 -23.05
CA LYS A 149 -30.70 5.20 -21.92
C LYS A 149 -31.33 4.14 -21.03
N ARG A 150 -30.76 3.97 -19.84
CA ARG A 150 -31.43 3.29 -18.72
C ARG A 150 -32.70 4.09 -18.40
N PRO A 151 -33.91 3.50 -18.42
CA PRO A 151 -35.10 4.22 -18.02
C PRO A 151 -34.95 4.60 -16.55
N ALA A 152 -35.18 5.87 -16.23
CA ALA A 152 -35.10 6.40 -14.89
C ALA A 152 -36.11 5.68 -13.99
N VAL A 153 -35.61 4.86 -13.07
CA VAL A 153 -36.40 4.34 -11.96
C VAL A 153 -36.63 5.54 -11.04
N VAL A 154 -37.89 5.95 -10.91
CA VAL A 154 -38.32 6.94 -9.91
C VAL A 154 -38.38 6.19 -8.58
N GLU A 155 -37.25 6.17 -7.87
CA GLU A 155 -37.18 5.67 -6.50
C GLU A 155 -37.10 6.84 -5.53
N ALA A 156 -37.83 6.69 -4.43
CA ALA A 156 -38.28 7.71 -3.48
C ALA A 156 -37.20 8.69 -3.00
N GLU A 157 -37.58 9.96 -2.79
CA GLU A 157 -36.76 10.96 -2.12
C GLU A 157 -36.41 10.52 -0.68
N PRO A 158 -35.12 10.63 -0.28
CA PRO A 158 -34.73 10.90 1.10
C PRO A 158 -34.20 12.34 1.23
N PRO A 159 -34.29 12.95 2.43
CA PRO A 159 -34.17 14.38 2.60
C PRO A 159 -32.73 14.89 2.45
N LEU A 160 -32.66 16.07 1.86
CA LEU A 160 -31.57 17.05 1.84
C LEU A 160 -30.62 16.96 3.05
N GLN A 161 -29.36 16.57 2.79
CA GLN A 161 -28.16 17.33 3.17
C GLN A 161 -26.90 16.55 2.77
N ALA A 162 -26.22 17.00 1.71
CA ALA A 162 -24.81 16.73 1.48
C ALA A 162 -24.19 17.90 0.72
N ALA A 163 -23.01 18.31 1.20
CA ALA A 163 -22.25 19.48 0.81
C ALA A 163 -22.00 19.58 -0.70
N ALA A 164 -22.04 20.82 -1.22
CA ALA A 164 -21.73 21.14 -2.60
C ALA A 164 -20.27 20.79 -2.96
N PRO A 165 -20.02 20.10 -4.09
CA PRO A 165 -18.69 20.08 -4.70
C PRO A 165 -18.65 20.96 -5.97
N GLY A 166 -17.73 21.92 -5.94
CA GLY A 166 -16.79 22.17 -7.04
C GLY A 166 -17.30 22.80 -8.34
N LYS A 167 -17.63 24.09 -8.31
CA LYS A 167 -17.71 24.94 -9.52
C LYS A 167 -16.30 25.37 -9.94
N SER A 168 -15.61 24.55 -10.75
CA SER A 168 -14.22 24.87 -11.18
C SER A 168 -13.89 24.64 -12.66
N TRP A 169 -14.84 24.26 -13.53
CA TRP A 169 -14.54 24.06 -14.96
C TRP A 169 -15.08 25.18 -15.88
N SER A 170 -16.10 25.95 -15.45
CA SER A 170 -16.75 26.91 -16.35
C SER A 170 -16.00 28.23 -16.55
N THR A 171 -14.93 28.48 -15.79
CA THR A 171 -14.12 29.71 -15.90
C THR A 171 -12.97 29.60 -16.90
N PHE A 172 -12.60 28.39 -17.33
CA PHE A 172 -11.56 28.20 -18.35
C PHE A 172 -12.04 28.52 -19.78
N PHE A 173 -13.33 28.40 -20.08
CA PHE A 173 -13.86 28.67 -21.43
C PHE A 173 -14.34 30.12 -21.66
N ALA A 174 -14.50 30.91 -20.60
CA ALA A 174 -14.92 32.32 -20.74
C ALA A 174 -13.80 33.24 -21.26
N GLY A 175 -12.52 32.84 -21.11
CA GLY A 175 -11.38 33.63 -21.59
C GLY A 175 -11.18 33.58 -23.11
N LEU A 176 -11.49 32.45 -23.76
CA LEU A 176 -11.23 32.26 -25.20
C LEU A 176 -12.20 33.10 -26.07
N GLY A 177 -13.44 33.32 -25.60
CA GLY A 177 -14.43 34.12 -26.32
C GLY A 177 -14.08 35.62 -26.39
N PHE A 178 -13.47 36.17 -25.32
CA PHE A 178 -13.10 37.59 -25.29
C PHE A 178 -11.93 37.91 -26.23
N VAL A 179 -10.97 36.99 -26.38
CA VAL A 179 -9.82 37.16 -27.29
C VAL A 179 -10.27 37.11 -28.76
N ALA A 180 -11.17 36.19 -29.11
CA ALA A 180 -11.70 36.09 -30.47
C ALA A 180 -12.52 37.33 -30.86
N ALA A 181 -13.34 37.85 -29.94
CA ALA A 181 -14.13 39.07 -30.18
C ALA A 181 -13.23 40.30 -30.35
N GLY A 182 -12.18 40.45 -29.53
CA GLY A 182 -11.21 41.55 -29.66
C GLY A 182 -10.43 41.53 -30.97
N ALA A 183 -10.02 40.35 -31.43
CA ALA A 183 -9.28 40.21 -32.69
C ALA A 183 -10.10 40.64 -33.92
N LEU A 184 -11.40 40.31 -33.95
CA LEU A 184 -12.29 40.68 -35.06
C LEU A 184 -12.57 42.19 -35.11
N VAL A 185 -12.76 42.82 -33.96
CA VAL A 185 -12.96 44.28 -33.89
C VAL A 185 -11.68 45.02 -34.29
N GLY A 186 -10.51 44.55 -33.81
CA GLY A 186 -9.22 45.12 -34.20
C GLY A 186 -8.97 45.04 -35.71
N LEU A 187 -9.31 43.90 -36.34
CA LEU A 187 -9.15 43.71 -37.78
C LEU A 187 -10.08 44.61 -38.60
N ALA A 188 -11.33 44.80 -38.15
CA ALA A 188 -12.28 45.71 -38.81
C ALA A 188 -11.84 47.19 -38.73
N VAL A 189 -11.32 47.63 -37.58
CA VAL A 189 -10.79 48.99 -37.40
C VAL A 189 -9.53 49.21 -38.23
N ALA A 190 -8.63 48.22 -38.29
CA ALA A 190 -7.45 48.29 -39.16
C ALA A 190 -7.82 48.39 -40.65
N ALA A 191 -8.81 47.61 -41.11
CA ALA A 191 -9.30 47.67 -42.48
C ALA A 191 -9.91 49.03 -42.83
N ALA A 192 -10.64 49.65 -41.88
CA ALA A 192 -11.22 50.99 -42.07
C ALA A 192 -10.14 52.09 -42.11
N LEU A 193 -9.14 52.03 -41.22
CA LEU A 193 -8.09 53.06 -41.14
C LEU A 193 -7.06 52.96 -42.27
N PHE A 194 -6.81 51.76 -42.81
CA PHE A 194 -5.87 51.54 -43.90
C PHE A 194 -6.54 51.41 -45.28
N TRP A 195 -7.83 51.75 -45.40
CA TRP A 195 -8.61 51.63 -46.64
C TRP A 195 -7.96 52.39 -47.81
N ASP A 196 -7.46 53.61 -47.57
CA ASP A 196 -6.79 54.42 -48.60
C ASP A 196 -5.42 53.86 -49.01
N ARG A 197 -4.73 53.15 -48.12
CA ARG A 197 -3.45 52.47 -48.44
C ARG A 197 -3.65 51.12 -49.11
N LEU A 198 -4.73 50.41 -48.79
CA LEU A 198 -5.13 49.17 -49.47
C LEU A 198 -5.56 49.45 -50.91
N MET A 199 -6.29 50.54 -51.16
CA MET A 199 -6.72 50.93 -52.51
C MET A 199 -5.56 51.48 -53.37
N ALA A 200 -4.52 52.05 -52.74
CA ALA A 200 -3.31 52.49 -53.43
C ALA A 200 -2.40 51.31 -53.85
N MET A 201 -2.53 50.16 -53.20
CA MET A 201 -1.78 48.95 -53.53
C MET A 201 -2.58 48.13 -54.54
N LYS A 202 -2.64 48.61 -55.79
CA LYS A 202 -2.99 47.77 -56.95
C LYS A 202 -1.90 46.69 -57.10
N ILE A 203 -2.05 45.60 -56.36
CA ILE A 203 -1.36 44.35 -56.68
C ILE A 203 -2.09 43.79 -57.90
N SER A 204 -1.54 44.08 -59.08
CA SER A 204 -1.74 43.25 -60.26
C SER A 204 -1.32 41.83 -59.89
N PHE A 205 -2.15 40.87 -60.25
CA PHE A 205 -1.88 39.44 -60.15
C PHE A 205 -0.55 39.06 -60.80
#